data_AF-A0A0G2AJ48-F1
#
_entry.id   AF-A0A0G2AJ48-F1
#
_cell.length_a   1.000
_cell.length_b   1.000
_cell.length_c   1.000
_cell.angle_alpha   90.00
_cell.angle_beta   90.00
_cell.angle_gamma   90.00
#
_symmetry.space_group_name_H-M   'P 1'
#
loop_
_entity.id
_entity.type
_entity.pdbx_description
1 polymer ?
#
loop_
_entity_poly.entity_id
_entity_poly.type
_entity_poly.pdbx_seq_one_letter_code
_entity_poly.pdbx_strand_id
1 'polypeptide(L)'
;MDGFEPQIPIAPQSKTLPRMWLIGGAVLILVIAVVVIVLVVRGRSGGADETATVLKQAEATCAGDLNPDVCKAQTLSDLAQSSGYVEACDSLSADDYDQCVWGAAREQGKPEWCNTLKNREYVTLCKDGTYLAMAKNTGDQKICEKITDEGTKSSCINIILGPVNGKNCTSRGLPEGICRIYAMIDTAVASHDASKCPVIPDDSLRFLCLDLVGSVGETEESLDTDGDGLTDAEEARYKSDPKKADTDADGFSDGEEVRNGYNPAGPGRLETAPR
;
A
#
# COMPACT_ATOMS: atom_id res chain seq x y z
N MET A 1 -7.75 90.55 21.62
CA MET A 1 -9.13 90.17 21.27
C MET A 1 -9.01 88.89 20.48
N ASP A 2 -9.28 87.70 20.98
CA ASP A 2 -9.89 87.21 22.21
C ASP A 2 -9.22 85.83 22.47
N GLY A 3 -8.97 85.44 23.71
CA GLY A 3 -9.94 84.60 24.41
C GLY A 3 -9.27 83.26 24.77
N PHE A 4 -8.79 83.19 25.99
CA PHE A 4 -8.23 82.01 26.65
C PHE A 4 -9.35 81.03 27.01
N GLU A 5 -9.20 79.73 26.77
CA GLU A 5 -9.71 78.71 27.69
C GLU A 5 -9.05 77.32 27.46
N PRO A 6 -8.63 76.63 28.54
CA PRO A 6 -7.91 75.35 28.49
C PRO A 6 -8.86 74.14 28.41
N GLN A 7 -8.37 73.06 27.78
CA GLN A 7 -9.07 71.79 27.60
C GLN A 7 -9.22 71.03 28.94
N ILE A 8 -10.47 70.73 29.34
CA ILE A 8 -10.81 69.80 30.42
C ILE A 8 -10.90 68.38 29.84
N PRO A 9 -10.19 67.37 30.39
CA PRO A 9 -10.35 65.99 29.95
C PRO A 9 -11.66 65.38 30.47
N ILE A 10 -12.46 64.83 29.55
CA ILE A 10 -13.73 64.14 29.83
C ILE A 10 -13.42 62.69 30.23
N ALA A 11 -13.92 62.26 31.39
CA ALA A 11 -13.81 60.88 31.88
C ALA A 11 -14.60 59.88 31.00
N PRO A 12 -14.16 58.60 30.89
CA PRO A 12 -14.88 57.60 30.12
C PRO A 12 -16.17 57.17 30.81
N GLN A 13 -17.27 57.21 30.07
CA GLN A 13 -18.59 56.74 30.50
C GLN A 13 -18.58 55.21 30.67
N SER A 14 -18.86 54.72 31.89
CA SER A 14 -19.05 53.30 32.18
C SER A 14 -20.38 52.81 31.58
N LYS A 15 -20.33 51.96 30.56
CA LYS A 15 -21.51 51.27 30.05
C LYS A 15 -21.88 50.13 30.99
N THR A 16 -22.90 50.32 31.82
CA THR A 16 -23.56 49.23 32.56
C THR A 16 -24.30 48.34 31.57
N LEU A 17 -23.90 47.07 31.41
CA LEU A 17 -24.62 46.10 30.59
C LEU A 17 -26.00 45.79 31.22
N PRO A 18 -27.08 45.72 30.42
CA PRO A 18 -28.41 45.44 30.92
C PRO A 18 -28.54 43.98 31.39
N ARG A 19 -29.16 43.79 32.56
CA ARG A 19 -29.41 42.52 33.28
C ARG A 19 -30.13 41.41 32.49
N MET A 20 -30.62 41.66 31.28
CA MET A 20 -31.30 40.66 30.45
C MET A 20 -30.36 39.56 29.90
N TRP A 21 -29.04 39.77 29.90
CA TRP A 21 -28.07 38.77 29.41
C TRP A 21 -27.73 37.67 30.43
N LEU A 22 -28.02 37.85 31.72
CA LEU A 22 -27.69 36.87 32.76
C LEU A 22 -28.64 35.66 32.77
N ILE A 23 -29.91 35.85 32.41
CA ILE A 23 -30.91 34.78 32.41
C ILE A 23 -30.79 33.91 31.14
N GLY A 24 -30.57 34.55 29.99
CA GLY A 24 -30.33 33.82 28.72
C GLY A 24 -29.05 33.00 28.74
N GLY A 25 -27.97 33.51 29.36
CA GLY A 25 -26.72 32.78 29.52
C GLY A 25 -26.84 31.58 30.44
N ALA A 26 -27.55 31.69 31.58
CA ALA A 26 -27.73 30.59 32.52
C ALA A 26 -28.58 29.44 31.93
N VAL A 27 -29.63 29.77 31.18
CA VAL A 27 -30.48 28.76 30.49
C VAL A 27 -29.69 28.07 29.38
N LEU A 28 -28.90 28.81 28.60
CA LEU A 28 -28.06 28.23 27.55
C LEU A 28 -26.98 27.31 28.12
N ILE A 29 -26.33 27.71 29.23
CA ILE A 29 -25.33 26.88 29.92
C ILE A 29 -25.98 25.61 30.50
N LEU A 30 -27.18 25.70 31.07
CA LEU A 30 -27.91 24.53 31.55
C LEU A 30 -28.31 23.59 30.42
N VAL A 31 -28.78 24.13 29.29
CA VAL A 31 -29.11 23.32 28.10
C VAL A 31 -27.86 22.65 27.54
N ILE A 32 -26.74 23.38 27.43
CA ILE A 32 -25.46 22.80 26.98
C ILE A 32 -24.97 21.75 27.99
N ALA A 33 -25.05 22.01 29.30
CA ALA A 33 -24.65 21.05 30.32
C ALA A 33 -25.53 19.80 30.28
N VAL A 34 -26.84 19.93 30.10
CA VAL A 34 -27.76 18.78 29.96
C VAL A 34 -27.48 18.03 28.66
N VAL A 35 -27.23 18.71 27.54
CA VAL A 35 -26.87 18.07 26.26
C VAL A 35 -25.52 17.34 26.38
N VAL A 36 -24.51 17.96 26.99
CA VAL A 36 -23.20 17.33 27.25
C VAL A 36 -23.35 16.16 28.21
N ILE A 37 -24.14 16.27 29.27
CA ILE A 37 -24.43 15.15 30.18
C ILE A 37 -25.17 14.04 29.44
N VAL A 38 -26.15 14.35 28.58
CA VAL A 38 -26.86 13.34 27.78
C VAL A 38 -25.94 12.67 26.76
N LEU A 39 -25.05 13.41 26.11
CA LEU A 39 -24.04 12.87 25.18
C LEU A 39 -22.98 12.04 25.92
N VAL A 40 -22.56 12.46 27.11
CA VAL A 40 -21.61 11.73 27.96
C VAL A 40 -22.26 10.48 28.57
N VAL A 41 -23.53 10.54 29.00
CA VAL A 41 -24.28 9.39 29.51
C VAL A 41 -24.57 8.40 28.40
N ARG A 42 -24.99 8.84 27.21
CA ARG A 42 -25.08 7.98 26.02
C ARG A 42 -23.72 7.37 25.67
N GLY A 43 -22.63 8.11 25.82
CA GLY A 43 -21.28 7.61 25.63
C GLY A 43 -20.74 6.72 26.75
N ARG A 44 -21.40 6.61 27.91
CA ARG A 44 -20.92 5.81 29.07
C ARG A 44 -21.81 4.61 29.42
N SER A 45 -23.09 4.61 29.06
CA SER A 45 -24.03 3.54 29.42
C SER A 45 -24.44 2.64 28.26
N GLY A 46 -24.04 2.95 27.02
CA GLY A 46 -24.42 2.16 25.83
C GLY A 46 -23.69 0.83 25.68
N GLY A 47 -22.49 0.70 26.24
CA GLY A 47 -21.56 -0.39 25.90
C GLY A 47 -22.14 -1.80 26.04
N ALA A 48 -22.77 -2.15 27.16
CA ALA A 48 -23.23 -3.52 27.44
C ALA A 48 -24.63 -3.84 26.84
N ASP A 49 -25.51 -2.85 26.75
CA ASP A 49 -26.86 -3.03 26.21
C ASP A 49 -26.83 -3.08 24.67
N GLU A 50 -25.88 -2.35 24.07
CA GLU A 50 -25.60 -2.36 22.64
C GLU A 50 -24.91 -3.66 22.20
N THR A 51 -23.96 -4.21 22.99
CA THR A 51 -23.40 -5.57 22.71
C THR A 51 -24.48 -6.63 22.70
N ALA A 52 -25.34 -6.63 23.73
CA ALA A 52 -26.36 -7.65 23.89
C ALA A 52 -27.40 -7.60 22.76
N THR A 53 -27.67 -6.40 22.24
CA THR A 53 -28.58 -6.20 21.10
C THR A 53 -27.95 -6.69 19.79
N VAL A 54 -26.70 -6.31 19.53
CA VAL A 54 -25.93 -6.76 18.35
C VAL A 54 -25.79 -8.28 18.32
N LEU A 55 -25.46 -8.89 19.46
CA LEU A 55 -25.27 -10.32 19.57
C LEU A 55 -26.55 -11.09 19.25
N LYS A 56 -27.68 -10.66 19.82
CA LYS A 56 -28.99 -11.24 19.54
C LYS A 56 -29.39 -11.10 18.07
N GLN A 57 -29.04 -9.98 17.45
CA GLN A 57 -29.30 -9.76 16.04
C GLN A 57 -28.47 -10.71 15.17
N ALA A 58 -27.18 -10.87 15.44
CA ALA A 58 -26.32 -11.82 14.72
C ALA A 58 -26.83 -13.27 14.87
N GLU A 59 -27.22 -13.68 16.07
CA GLU A 59 -27.79 -15.01 16.32
C GLU A 59 -29.10 -15.23 15.56
N ALA A 60 -29.99 -14.24 15.54
CA ALA A 60 -31.24 -14.31 14.79
C ALA A 60 -31.01 -14.39 13.28
N THR A 61 -30.05 -13.63 12.75
CA THR A 61 -29.68 -13.65 11.32
C THR A 61 -29.08 -15.00 10.92
N CYS A 62 -28.26 -15.62 11.78
CA CYS A 62 -27.54 -16.85 11.48
C CYS A 62 -28.29 -18.15 11.84
N ALA A 63 -29.46 -18.07 12.48
CA ALA A 63 -30.20 -19.25 12.96
C ALA A 63 -30.63 -20.23 11.86
N GLY A 64 -30.76 -19.77 10.62
CA GLY A 64 -31.09 -20.59 9.45
C GLY A 64 -29.91 -20.97 8.56
N ASP A 65 -28.68 -20.60 8.93
CA ASP A 65 -27.49 -20.87 8.14
C ASP A 65 -27.05 -22.34 8.25
N LEU A 66 -26.36 -22.85 7.22
CA LEU A 66 -25.79 -24.19 7.20
C LEU A 66 -24.71 -24.37 8.28
N ASN A 67 -24.00 -23.30 8.62
CA ASN A 67 -23.02 -23.25 9.70
C ASN A 67 -23.20 -21.96 10.54
N PRO A 68 -24.10 -21.99 11.54
CA PRO A 68 -24.44 -20.81 12.34
C PRO A 68 -23.25 -20.20 13.09
N ASP A 69 -22.29 -21.00 13.53
CA ASP A 69 -21.11 -20.52 14.26
C ASP A 69 -20.18 -19.71 13.34
N VAL A 70 -19.93 -20.20 12.12
CA VAL A 70 -19.13 -19.48 11.12
C VAL A 70 -19.85 -18.21 10.67
N CYS A 71 -21.16 -18.27 10.44
CA CYS A 71 -21.97 -17.09 10.13
C CYS A 71 -21.87 -16.02 11.22
N LYS A 72 -21.95 -16.44 12.49
CA LYS A 72 -21.84 -15.53 13.65
C LYS A 72 -20.44 -14.94 13.75
N ALA A 73 -19.39 -15.74 13.60
CA ALA A 73 -18.00 -15.27 13.59
C ALA A 73 -17.76 -14.21 12.51
N GLN A 74 -18.23 -14.46 11.29
CA GLN A 74 -18.13 -13.52 10.18
C GLN A 74 -18.91 -12.23 10.45
N THR A 75 -20.16 -12.33 10.88
CA THR A 75 -21.03 -11.17 11.14
C THR A 75 -20.44 -10.25 12.20
N LEU A 76 -19.94 -10.82 13.31
CA LEU A 76 -19.33 -10.04 14.39
C LEU A 76 -17.97 -9.46 13.97
N SER A 77 -17.20 -10.20 13.18
CA SER A 77 -15.94 -9.69 12.61
C SER A 77 -16.16 -8.52 11.65
N ASP A 78 -17.18 -8.58 10.79
CA ASP A 78 -17.53 -7.51 9.85
C ASP A 78 -18.02 -6.27 10.59
N LEU A 79 -18.79 -6.45 11.66
CA LEU A 79 -19.19 -5.35 12.52
C LEU A 79 -17.98 -4.69 13.20
N ALA A 80 -17.08 -5.48 13.80
CA ALA A 80 -15.89 -4.97 14.46
C ALA A 80 -15.01 -4.19 13.46
N GLN A 81 -14.85 -4.72 12.24
CA GLN A 81 -14.10 -4.08 11.16
C GLN A 81 -14.73 -2.79 10.63
N SER A 82 -16.06 -2.73 10.51
CA SER A 82 -16.75 -1.56 9.92
C SER A 82 -17.06 -0.45 10.92
N SER A 83 -17.37 -0.80 12.17
CA SER A 83 -17.79 0.15 13.22
C SER A 83 -16.70 0.48 14.24
N GLY A 84 -15.64 -0.34 14.30
CA GLY A 84 -14.62 -0.27 15.35
C GLY A 84 -15.07 -0.80 16.70
N TYR A 85 -16.20 -1.51 16.75
CA TYR A 85 -16.71 -2.14 17.96
C TYR A 85 -16.06 -3.51 18.19
N VAL A 86 -14.83 -3.50 18.71
CA VAL A 86 -14.00 -4.71 18.87
C VAL A 86 -14.53 -5.67 19.95
N GLU A 87 -15.30 -5.17 20.92
CA GLU A 87 -15.93 -5.97 21.96
C GLU A 87 -16.96 -6.96 21.39
N ALA A 88 -17.46 -6.76 20.16
CA ALA A 88 -18.27 -7.74 19.45
C ALA A 88 -17.57 -9.11 19.33
N CYS A 89 -16.24 -9.12 19.27
CA CYS A 89 -15.44 -10.34 19.18
C CYS A 89 -15.50 -11.19 20.46
N ASP A 90 -15.81 -10.62 21.64
CA ASP A 90 -15.67 -11.29 22.95
C ASP A 90 -16.52 -12.57 23.10
N SER A 91 -17.57 -12.71 22.29
CA SER A 91 -18.47 -13.87 22.29
C SER A 91 -18.02 -15.03 21.41
N LEU A 92 -16.92 -14.86 20.67
CA LEU A 92 -16.40 -15.83 19.72
C LEU A 92 -15.51 -16.90 20.39
N SER A 93 -15.25 -17.98 19.66
CA SER A 93 -14.24 -18.97 20.05
C SER A 93 -12.85 -18.31 20.15
N ALA A 94 -11.88 -18.95 20.82
CA ALA A 94 -10.55 -18.36 20.98
C ALA A 94 -9.85 -18.07 19.64
N ASP A 95 -10.00 -18.99 18.67
CA ASP A 95 -9.38 -18.84 17.34
C ASP A 95 -10.11 -17.76 16.52
N ASP A 96 -11.44 -17.73 16.56
CA ASP A 96 -12.25 -16.72 15.85
C ASP A 96 -12.09 -15.33 16.47
N TYR A 97 -11.91 -15.25 17.80
CA TYR A 97 -11.63 -14.01 18.52
C TYR A 97 -10.37 -13.34 17.99
N ASP A 98 -9.28 -14.10 17.85
CA ASP A 98 -8.00 -13.56 17.41
C ASP A 98 -8.08 -13.03 15.97
N GLN A 99 -8.78 -13.75 15.09
CA GLN A 99 -9.02 -13.31 13.71
C GLN A 99 -9.89 -12.06 13.65
N CYS A 100 -10.97 -12.02 14.45
CA CYS A 100 -11.88 -10.88 14.54
C CYS A 100 -11.16 -9.60 15.00
N VAL A 101 -10.40 -9.69 16.10
CA VAL A 101 -9.64 -8.56 16.65
C VAL A 101 -8.56 -8.10 15.68
N TRP A 102 -7.85 -9.02 15.01
CA TRP A 102 -6.84 -8.65 14.02
C TRP A 102 -7.49 -7.91 12.83
N GLY A 103 -8.57 -8.46 12.27
CA GLY A 103 -9.32 -7.79 11.19
C GLY A 103 -9.72 -6.37 11.59
N ALA A 104 -10.34 -6.23 12.76
CA ALA A 104 -10.76 -4.94 13.30
C ALA A 104 -9.58 -3.97 13.49
N ALA A 105 -8.47 -4.43 14.09
CA ALA A 105 -7.27 -3.62 14.30
C ALA A 105 -6.71 -3.08 12.97
N ARG A 106 -6.70 -3.92 11.94
CA ARG A 106 -6.19 -3.57 10.61
C ARG A 106 -7.06 -2.52 9.92
N GLU A 107 -8.37 -2.73 9.87
CA GLU A 107 -9.30 -1.82 9.18
C GLU A 107 -9.45 -0.48 9.92
N GLN A 108 -9.36 -0.50 11.25
CA GLN A 108 -9.52 0.70 12.08
C GLN A 108 -8.19 1.43 12.35
N GLY A 109 -7.05 0.83 11.98
CA GLY A 109 -5.72 1.38 12.26
C GLY A 109 -5.40 1.46 13.76
N LYS A 110 -5.76 0.40 14.51
CA LYS A 110 -5.69 0.31 15.97
C LYS A 110 -4.73 -0.80 16.43
N PRO A 111 -3.40 -0.61 16.29
CA PRO A 111 -2.41 -1.64 16.64
C PRO A 111 -2.41 -2.01 18.14
N GLU A 112 -2.99 -1.17 19.00
CA GLU A 112 -3.15 -1.45 20.42
C GLU A 112 -4.13 -2.59 20.71
N TRP A 113 -5.11 -2.83 19.82
CA TRP A 113 -6.07 -3.93 19.97
C TRP A 113 -5.40 -5.29 19.82
N CYS A 114 -4.33 -5.40 19.04
CA CYS A 114 -3.54 -6.63 18.95
C CYS A 114 -2.96 -7.10 20.29
N ASN A 115 -2.91 -6.25 21.33
CA ASN A 115 -2.46 -6.68 22.66
C ASN A 115 -3.45 -7.60 23.39
N THR A 116 -4.72 -7.63 22.96
CA THR A 116 -5.79 -8.42 23.59
C THR A 116 -5.91 -9.84 23.04
N LEU A 117 -5.18 -10.15 21.96
CA LEU A 117 -5.15 -11.48 21.36
C LEU A 117 -4.81 -12.55 22.39
N LYS A 118 -5.54 -13.68 22.31
CA LYS A 118 -5.39 -14.85 23.16
C LYS A 118 -4.09 -15.57 22.81
N ASN A 119 -3.81 -15.78 21.53
CA ASN A 119 -2.53 -16.31 21.09
C ASN A 119 -1.47 -15.20 21.07
N ARG A 120 -0.50 -15.31 21.99
CA ARG A 120 0.57 -14.31 22.15
C ARG A 120 1.56 -14.31 20.99
N GLU A 121 1.68 -15.40 20.25
CA GLU A 121 2.56 -15.50 19.07
C GLU A 121 2.06 -14.58 17.94
N TYR A 122 0.76 -14.31 17.87
CA TYR A 122 0.15 -13.45 16.84
C TYR A 122 0.18 -11.96 17.16
N VAL A 123 0.54 -11.55 18.38
CA VAL A 123 0.53 -10.14 18.80
C VAL A 123 1.43 -9.28 17.91
N THR A 124 2.65 -9.74 17.65
CA THR A 124 3.60 -9.02 16.81
C THR A 124 3.16 -9.01 15.34
N LEU A 125 2.74 -10.16 14.82
CA LEU A 125 2.23 -10.29 13.44
C LEU A 125 1.01 -9.40 13.19
N CYS A 126 0.09 -9.32 14.15
CA CYS A 126 -1.08 -8.45 14.10
C CYS A 126 -0.67 -6.97 14.05
N LYS A 127 0.27 -6.54 14.89
CA LYS A 127 0.76 -5.16 14.90
C LYS A 127 1.46 -4.80 13.60
N ASP A 128 2.36 -5.65 13.12
CA ASP A 128 3.10 -5.43 11.89
C ASP A 128 2.16 -5.37 10.68
N GLY A 129 1.17 -6.27 10.61
CA GLY A 129 0.13 -6.24 9.59
C GLY A 129 -0.77 -4.99 9.68
N THR A 130 -1.07 -4.51 10.89
CA THR A 130 -1.84 -3.29 11.11
C THR A 130 -1.07 -2.06 10.66
N TYR A 131 0.21 -1.93 11.05
CA TYR A 131 1.07 -0.84 10.59
C TYR A 131 1.25 -0.84 9.08
N LEU A 132 1.40 -2.02 8.46
CA LEU A 132 1.45 -2.15 7.00
C LEU A 132 0.17 -1.61 6.34
N ALA A 133 -1.01 -1.98 6.84
CA ALA A 133 -2.28 -1.47 6.32
C ALA A 133 -2.42 0.05 6.51
N MET A 134 -2.06 0.56 7.68
CA MET A 134 -2.04 2.00 7.96
C MET A 134 -1.11 2.75 7.01
N ALA A 135 0.11 2.24 6.78
CA ALA A 135 1.07 2.84 5.86
C ALA A 135 0.53 2.88 4.43
N LYS A 136 -0.08 1.79 3.95
CA LYS A 136 -0.71 1.71 2.63
C LYS A 136 -1.84 2.73 2.46
N ASN A 137 -2.70 2.85 3.47
CA ASN A 137 -3.87 3.73 3.40
C ASN A 137 -3.49 5.21 3.48
N THR A 138 -2.42 5.55 4.19
CA THR A 138 -1.99 6.94 4.41
C THR A 138 -0.91 7.42 3.45
N GLY A 139 -0.13 6.50 2.87
CA GLY A 139 1.10 6.84 2.15
C GLY A 139 2.26 7.26 3.06
N ASP A 140 2.12 7.16 4.40
CA ASP A 140 3.15 7.60 5.34
C ASP A 140 4.18 6.50 5.60
N GLN A 141 5.35 6.66 4.97
CA GLN A 141 6.49 5.75 5.14
C GLN A 141 6.95 5.63 6.59
N LYS A 142 6.80 6.67 7.43
CA LYS A 142 7.24 6.61 8.83
C LYS A 142 6.49 5.55 9.62
N ILE A 143 5.30 5.16 9.19
CA ILE A 143 4.56 4.05 9.80
C ILE A 143 5.28 2.73 9.56
N CYS A 144 5.93 2.54 8.41
CA CYS A 144 6.71 1.33 8.14
C CYS A 144 7.87 1.15 9.13
N GLU A 145 8.40 2.22 9.73
CA GLU A 145 9.47 2.14 10.75
C GLU A 145 9.01 1.48 12.05
N LYS A 146 7.69 1.42 12.29
CA LYS A 146 7.09 0.76 13.46
C LYS A 146 6.95 -0.75 13.29
N ILE A 147 7.12 -1.26 12.06
CA ILE A 147 7.06 -2.68 11.76
C ILE A 147 8.34 -3.33 12.26
N THR A 148 8.20 -4.40 13.02
CA THR A 148 9.33 -5.09 13.65
C THR A 148 9.94 -6.18 12.79
N ASP A 149 9.12 -6.86 11.98
CA ASP A 149 9.60 -7.82 10.98
C ASP A 149 10.29 -7.08 9.81
N GLU A 150 11.58 -7.33 9.61
CA GLU A 150 12.40 -6.62 8.62
C GLU A 150 11.96 -6.90 7.17
N GLY A 151 11.43 -8.11 6.90
CA GLY A 151 10.89 -8.45 5.58
C GLY A 151 9.62 -7.66 5.25
N THR A 152 8.70 -7.58 6.22
CA THR A 152 7.46 -6.82 6.13
C THR A 152 7.73 -5.32 6.07
N LYS A 153 8.68 -4.83 6.87
CA LYS A 153 9.13 -3.43 6.83
C LYS A 153 9.70 -3.05 5.47
N SER A 154 10.59 -3.87 4.93
CA SER A 154 11.17 -3.66 3.60
C SER A 154 10.09 -3.66 2.51
N SER A 155 9.14 -4.60 2.60
CA SER A 155 8.00 -4.66 1.69
C SER A 155 7.10 -3.42 1.81
N CYS A 156 6.82 -2.96 3.02
CA CYS A 156 6.06 -1.73 3.29
C CYS A 156 6.71 -0.53 2.59
N ILE A 157 8.01 -0.32 2.80
CA ILE A 157 8.74 0.80 2.20
C ILE A 157 8.72 0.70 0.67
N ASN A 158 8.87 -0.49 0.09
CA ASN A 158 8.80 -0.69 -1.36
C ASN A 158 7.41 -0.39 -1.95
N ILE A 159 6.34 -0.73 -1.22
CA ILE A 159 4.97 -0.41 -1.65
C ILE A 159 4.74 1.10 -1.67
N ILE A 160 5.28 1.84 -0.70
CA ILE A 160 5.05 3.29 -0.57
C ILE A 160 5.98 4.11 -1.49
N LEU A 161 7.27 3.76 -1.55
CA LEU A 161 8.27 4.56 -2.28
C LEU A 161 8.60 4.04 -3.69
N GLY A 162 8.09 2.86 -4.08
CA GLY A 162 8.54 2.15 -5.28
C GLY A 162 9.96 1.59 -5.12
N PRO A 163 10.58 1.02 -6.17
CA PRO A 163 11.95 0.50 -6.11
C PRO A 163 12.96 1.59 -5.73
N VAL A 164 14.11 1.20 -5.17
CA VAL A 164 15.18 2.15 -4.83
C VAL A 164 15.66 2.85 -6.11
N ASN A 165 15.77 4.17 -6.04
CA ASN A 165 16.33 5.01 -7.10
C ASN A 165 17.04 6.22 -6.48
N GLY A 166 17.71 7.03 -7.30
CA GLY A 166 18.46 8.20 -6.85
C GLY A 166 17.59 9.23 -6.12
N LYS A 167 16.27 9.28 -6.39
CA LYS A 167 15.34 10.24 -5.76
C LYS A 167 14.89 9.80 -4.37
N ASN A 168 14.63 8.50 -4.17
CA ASN A 168 14.07 7.99 -2.91
C ASN A 168 15.12 7.33 -1.99
N CYS A 169 16.37 7.17 -2.45
CA CYS A 169 17.43 6.50 -1.70
C CYS A 169 17.72 7.16 -0.34
N THR A 170 17.83 8.49 -0.28
CA THR A 170 18.09 9.20 0.98
C THR A 170 16.91 9.09 1.95
N SER A 171 15.68 9.14 1.45
CA SER A 171 14.47 8.95 2.26
C SER A 171 14.37 7.53 2.84
N ARG A 172 15.09 6.57 2.27
CA ARG A 172 15.23 5.20 2.78
C ARG A 172 16.37 5.04 3.79
N GLY A 173 17.09 6.12 4.12
CA GLY A 173 18.21 6.09 5.06
C GLY A 173 19.44 5.33 4.55
N LEU A 174 19.55 5.13 3.23
CA LEU A 174 20.69 4.44 2.64
C LEU A 174 21.95 5.33 2.65
N PRO A 175 23.15 4.75 2.74
CA PRO A 175 24.41 5.49 2.71
C PRO A 175 24.57 6.34 1.44
N GLU A 176 25.21 7.50 1.58
CA GLU A 176 25.41 8.44 0.46
C GLU A 176 26.12 7.78 -0.74
N GLY A 177 27.11 6.91 -0.48
CA GLY A 177 27.80 6.16 -1.53
C GLY A 177 26.86 5.26 -2.35
N ILE A 178 25.91 4.61 -1.69
CA ILE A 178 24.89 3.79 -2.37
C ILE A 178 23.93 4.68 -3.17
N CYS A 179 23.50 5.80 -2.61
CA CYS A 179 22.61 6.72 -3.31
C CYS A 179 23.25 7.36 -4.55
N ARG A 180 24.56 7.63 -4.51
CA ARG A 180 25.30 8.08 -5.69
C ARG A 180 25.27 7.03 -6.81
N ILE A 181 25.39 5.74 -6.48
CA ILE A 181 25.30 4.66 -7.48
C ILE A 181 23.91 4.63 -8.11
N TYR A 182 22.83 4.67 -7.31
CA TYR A 182 21.48 4.71 -7.86
C TYR A 182 21.22 5.95 -8.73
N ALA A 183 21.79 7.11 -8.39
CA ALA A 183 21.70 8.30 -9.24
C ALA A 183 22.46 8.12 -10.58
N MET A 184 23.56 7.38 -10.59
CA MET A 184 24.27 7.01 -11.83
C MET A 184 23.42 6.06 -12.68
N ILE A 185 22.79 5.06 -12.07
CA ILE A 185 21.86 4.13 -12.75
C ILE A 185 20.70 4.92 -13.37
N ASP A 186 20.03 5.78 -12.59
CA ASP A 186 18.94 6.63 -13.08
C ASP A 186 19.38 7.48 -14.28
N THR A 187 20.61 8.00 -14.26
CA THR A 187 21.17 8.80 -15.35
C THR A 187 21.41 7.93 -16.59
N ALA A 188 21.94 6.72 -16.42
CA ALA A 188 22.18 5.78 -17.51
C ALA A 188 20.86 5.41 -18.20
N VAL A 189 19.86 5.01 -17.40
CA VAL A 189 18.51 4.64 -17.86
C VAL A 189 17.83 5.81 -18.57
N ALA A 190 17.84 7.00 -17.97
CA ALA A 190 17.22 8.19 -18.58
C ALA A 190 17.87 8.61 -19.91
N SER A 191 19.15 8.26 -20.11
CA SER A 191 19.86 8.52 -21.37
C SER A 191 19.93 7.35 -22.33
N HIS A 192 19.40 6.17 -21.96
CA HIS A 192 19.58 4.92 -22.69
C HIS A 192 21.05 4.63 -23.05
N ASP A 193 21.99 4.93 -22.14
CA ASP A 193 23.43 4.89 -22.40
C ASP A 193 24.11 3.86 -21.50
N ALA A 194 24.27 2.63 -22.03
CA ALA A 194 24.89 1.52 -21.32
C ALA A 194 26.38 1.76 -21.02
N SER A 195 27.04 2.71 -21.69
CA SER A 195 28.44 3.05 -21.42
C SER A 195 28.65 3.68 -20.05
N LYS A 196 27.57 4.12 -19.39
CA LYS A 196 27.58 4.66 -18.03
C LYS A 196 27.47 3.60 -16.93
N CYS A 197 27.19 2.34 -17.27
CA CYS A 197 27.09 1.26 -16.30
C CYS A 197 28.45 0.67 -15.85
N PRO A 198 29.49 0.53 -16.72
CA PRO A 198 30.80 -0.02 -16.33
C PRO A 198 31.54 0.71 -15.21
N VAL A 199 31.21 1.99 -14.97
CA VAL A 199 31.80 2.78 -13.86
C VAL A 199 31.20 2.43 -12.49
N ILE A 200 30.14 1.61 -12.44
CA ILE A 200 29.56 1.14 -11.18
C ILE A 200 30.45 0.03 -10.59
N PRO A 201 31.04 0.25 -9.39
CA PRO A 201 32.01 -0.67 -8.81
C PRO A 201 31.40 -1.96 -8.29
N ASP A 202 30.12 -1.93 -7.91
CA ASP A 202 29.39 -3.10 -7.44
C ASP A 202 28.84 -3.90 -8.64
N ASP A 203 29.21 -5.18 -8.72
CA ASP A 203 28.88 -6.05 -9.84
C ASP A 203 27.38 -6.29 -10.00
N SER A 204 26.65 -6.42 -8.88
CA SER A 204 25.21 -6.63 -8.88
C SER A 204 24.45 -5.39 -9.35
N LEU A 205 24.85 -4.21 -8.89
CA LEU A 205 24.26 -2.93 -9.32
C LEU A 205 24.66 -2.57 -10.75
N ARG A 206 25.85 -2.99 -11.19
CA ARG A 206 26.26 -2.85 -12.59
C ARG A 206 25.41 -3.71 -13.52
N PHE A 207 25.14 -4.97 -13.14
CA PHE A 207 24.24 -5.83 -13.89
C PHE A 207 22.82 -5.26 -13.94
N LEU A 208 22.29 -4.80 -12.81
CA LEU A 208 20.99 -4.11 -12.75
C LEU A 208 20.95 -2.87 -13.67
N CYS A 209 22.02 -2.07 -13.71
CA CYS A 209 22.11 -0.93 -14.61
C CYS A 209 21.97 -1.33 -16.09
N LEU A 210 22.70 -2.36 -16.51
CA LEU A 210 22.69 -2.85 -17.89
C LEU A 210 21.30 -3.41 -18.27
N ASP A 211 20.69 -4.15 -17.35
CA ASP A 211 19.32 -4.67 -17.50
C ASP A 211 18.30 -3.54 -17.67
N LEU A 212 18.31 -2.54 -16.76
CA LEU A 212 17.37 -1.41 -16.78
C LEU A 212 17.56 -0.46 -17.97
N VAL A 213 18.79 -0.30 -18.48
CA VAL A 213 19.07 0.53 -19.66
C VAL A 213 18.58 -0.14 -20.95
N GLY A 214 18.28 -1.44 -20.91
CA GLY A 214 17.93 -2.21 -22.10
C GLY A 214 19.17 -2.57 -22.90
N SER A 215 20.23 -3.07 -22.24
CA SER A 215 21.30 -3.79 -22.95
C SER A 215 20.98 -5.28 -23.15
N VAL A 216 19.71 -5.67 -23.07
CA VAL A 216 19.11 -6.53 -24.10
C VAL A 216 18.45 -5.57 -25.09
N GLY A 217 19.29 -4.82 -25.79
CA GLY A 217 18.82 -3.91 -26.82
C GLY A 217 18.41 -4.79 -27.98
N GLU A 218 17.12 -4.87 -28.25
CA GLU A 218 16.57 -5.13 -29.57
C GLU A 218 17.08 -4.02 -30.50
N THR A 219 18.28 -4.25 -31.03
CA THR A 219 18.70 -3.65 -32.29
C THR A 219 17.97 -4.41 -33.40
N GLU A 220 17.82 -3.85 -34.60
CA GLU A 220 17.30 -4.60 -35.76
C GLU A 220 18.09 -5.91 -36.06
N GLU A 221 19.29 -6.09 -35.48
CA GLU A 221 20.07 -7.33 -35.53
C GLU A 221 19.79 -8.32 -34.39
N SER A 222 18.95 -7.96 -33.42
CA SER A 222 18.60 -8.77 -32.24
C SER A 222 17.10 -8.78 -31.90
N LEU A 223 16.25 -8.20 -32.75
CA LEU A 223 14.81 -8.36 -32.67
C LEU A 223 14.44 -9.79 -33.05
N ASP A 224 13.63 -10.45 -32.22
CA ASP A 224 13.04 -11.78 -32.45
C ASP A 224 11.53 -11.58 -32.29
N THR A 225 10.86 -11.25 -33.39
CA THR A 225 9.49 -10.72 -33.41
C THR A 225 8.45 -11.77 -33.01
N ASP A 226 8.70 -13.07 -33.22
CA ASP A 226 7.80 -14.16 -32.85
C ASP A 226 8.29 -15.04 -31.69
N GLY A 227 9.51 -14.80 -31.20
CA GLY A 227 10.05 -15.35 -29.96
C GLY A 227 10.48 -16.81 -30.08
N ASP A 228 10.83 -17.27 -31.27
CA ASP A 228 11.10 -18.69 -31.55
C ASP A 228 12.58 -19.08 -31.34
N GLY A 229 13.42 -18.08 -31.07
CA GLY A 229 14.85 -18.23 -30.82
C GLY A 229 15.75 -17.93 -32.01
N LEU A 230 15.21 -17.41 -33.12
CA LEU A 230 15.94 -16.74 -34.20
C LEU A 230 15.63 -15.24 -34.20
N THR A 231 16.62 -14.43 -34.50
CA THR A 231 16.37 -13.01 -34.75
C THR A 231 15.73 -12.81 -36.13
N ASP A 232 14.93 -11.77 -36.34
CA ASP A 232 14.34 -11.38 -37.63
C ASP A 232 15.41 -11.33 -38.75
N ALA A 233 16.63 -10.93 -38.38
CA ALA A 233 17.78 -10.89 -39.28
C ALA A 233 18.34 -12.28 -39.62
N GLU A 234 18.33 -13.23 -38.68
CA GLU A 234 18.66 -14.64 -38.92
C GLU A 234 17.57 -15.32 -39.75
N GLU A 235 16.32 -15.07 -39.46
CA GLU A 235 15.19 -15.59 -40.23
C GLU A 235 15.22 -15.12 -41.68
N ALA A 236 15.57 -13.86 -41.93
CA ALA A 236 15.81 -13.36 -43.28
C ALA A 236 16.92 -14.12 -44.02
N ARG A 237 17.93 -14.67 -43.31
CA ARG A 237 18.99 -15.51 -43.91
C ARG A 237 18.48 -16.93 -44.20
N TYR A 238 17.65 -17.47 -43.32
CA TYR A 238 17.07 -18.81 -43.49
C TYR A 238 15.80 -18.82 -44.35
N LYS A 239 15.29 -17.64 -44.73
CA LYS A 239 14.05 -17.42 -45.47
C LYS A 239 12.79 -17.87 -44.71
N SER A 240 12.84 -17.87 -43.37
CA SER A 240 11.66 -17.96 -42.52
C SER A 240 10.93 -16.61 -42.41
N ASP A 241 9.70 -16.64 -41.90
CA ASP A 241 8.82 -15.48 -41.72
C ASP A 241 8.91 -14.98 -40.27
N PRO A 242 9.45 -13.77 -40.02
CA PRO A 242 9.71 -13.26 -38.66
C PRO A 242 8.48 -12.95 -37.82
N LYS A 243 7.31 -13.40 -38.25
CA LYS A 243 6.04 -13.23 -37.52
C LYS A 243 5.40 -14.57 -37.22
N LYS A 244 6.12 -15.67 -37.46
CA LYS A 244 5.64 -17.04 -37.33
C LYS A 244 6.77 -17.92 -36.80
N ALA A 245 6.63 -18.28 -35.53
CA ALA A 245 7.53 -19.23 -34.89
C ALA A 245 7.64 -20.60 -35.60
N ASP A 246 6.73 -20.95 -36.50
CA ASP A 246 6.76 -22.15 -37.36
C ASP A 246 6.29 -21.69 -38.77
N THR A 247 7.25 -21.45 -39.67
CA THR A 247 6.99 -20.82 -40.97
C THR A 247 6.29 -21.76 -41.93
N ASP A 248 6.71 -23.03 -41.96
CA ASP A 248 6.21 -24.03 -42.91
C ASP A 248 5.04 -24.88 -42.36
N ALA A 249 4.70 -24.67 -41.08
CA ALA A 249 3.58 -25.26 -40.36
C ALA A 249 3.66 -26.78 -40.21
N ASP A 250 4.87 -27.33 -40.09
CA ASP A 250 5.11 -28.77 -39.90
C ASP A 250 5.09 -29.22 -38.43
N GLY A 251 5.07 -28.26 -37.50
CA GLY A 251 4.96 -28.46 -36.05
C GLY A 251 6.26 -28.32 -35.27
N PHE A 252 7.37 -27.94 -35.91
CA PHE A 252 8.62 -27.56 -35.26
C PHE A 252 8.85 -26.05 -35.42
N SER A 253 9.51 -25.41 -34.43
CA SER A 253 9.79 -23.98 -34.56
C SER A 253 11.00 -23.73 -35.47
N ASP A 254 11.04 -22.61 -36.17
CA ASP A 254 12.12 -22.29 -37.13
C ASP A 254 13.49 -22.32 -36.42
N GLY A 255 13.58 -21.78 -35.20
CA GLY A 255 14.75 -21.85 -34.33
C GLY A 255 15.09 -23.23 -33.81
N GLU A 256 14.13 -24.14 -33.63
CA GLU A 256 14.40 -25.55 -33.35
C GLU A 256 14.99 -26.25 -34.57
N GLU A 257 14.43 -26.01 -35.75
CA GLU A 257 14.90 -26.60 -36.99
C GLU A 257 16.32 -26.17 -37.33
N VAL A 258 16.62 -24.87 -37.27
CA VAL A 258 17.95 -24.34 -37.55
C VAL A 258 19.00 -24.94 -36.60
N ARG A 259 18.69 -25.05 -35.30
CA ARG A 259 19.60 -25.68 -34.31
C ARG A 259 19.87 -27.15 -34.61
N ASN A 260 18.90 -27.84 -35.19
CA ASN A 260 19.01 -29.25 -35.55
C ASN A 260 19.46 -29.48 -37.01
N GLY A 261 19.71 -28.41 -37.77
CA GLY A 261 20.19 -28.46 -39.15
C GLY A 261 19.09 -28.71 -40.20
N TYR A 262 17.83 -28.43 -39.87
CA TYR A 262 16.65 -28.53 -40.72
C TYR A 262 16.26 -27.16 -41.29
N ASN A 263 15.56 -27.17 -42.42
CA ASN A 263 15.21 -25.96 -43.15
C ASN A 263 13.89 -25.37 -42.61
N PRO A 264 13.91 -24.17 -42.00
CA PRO A 264 12.71 -23.60 -41.39
C PRO A 264 11.63 -23.15 -42.38
N ALA A 265 11.99 -22.99 -43.66
CA ALA A 265 11.07 -22.51 -44.69
C ALA A 265 10.49 -23.63 -45.56
N GLY A 266 10.65 -24.90 -45.17
CA GLY A 266 10.17 -26.04 -45.94
C GLY A 266 10.93 -27.35 -45.68
N PRO A 267 10.52 -28.46 -46.32
CA PRO A 267 11.02 -29.78 -45.96
C PRO A 267 12.53 -29.96 -46.21
N GLY A 268 13.21 -30.65 -45.29
CA GLY A 268 14.56 -31.17 -45.49
C GLY A 268 15.63 -30.55 -44.59
N ARG A 269 16.90 -30.70 -44.97
CA ARG A 269 18.05 -30.15 -44.20
C ARG A 269 18.52 -28.83 -44.81
N LEU A 270 19.13 -27.98 -44.00
CA LEU A 270 19.77 -26.74 -44.47
C LEU A 270 20.84 -27.07 -45.52
N GLU A 271 20.59 -26.70 -46.78
CA GLU A 271 21.54 -26.85 -47.87
C GLU A 271 22.64 -25.77 -47.80
N THR A 272 23.50 -25.86 -46.78
CA THR A 272 24.64 -24.96 -46.50
C THR A 272 24.28 -23.48 -46.29
N ALA A 273 24.72 -22.92 -45.16
CA ALA A 273 24.45 -21.52 -44.81
C ALA A 273 24.78 -20.56 -45.98
N PRO A 274 23.89 -19.57 -46.28
CA PRO A 274 24.20 -18.57 -47.29
C PRO A 274 25.48 -17.82 -46.92
N ARG A 275 26.35 -17.63 -47.91
CA ARG A 275 27.67 -17.04 -47.78
C ARG A 275 27.61 -15.51 -47.73
#